data_AF-A0A0D0CU35-F1
#
_entry.id   AF-A0A0D0CU35-F1
#
_cell.length_a   1.000
_cell.length_b   1.000
_cell.length_c   1.000
_cell.angle_alpha   90.00
_cell.angle_beta   90.00
_cell.angle_gamma   90.00
#
_symmetry.space_group_name_H-M   'P 1'
#
loop_
_entity.id
_entity.type
_entity.pdbx_description
1 polymer ?
#
loop_
_entity_poly.entity_id
_entity_poly.type
_entity_poly.pdbx_seq_one_letter_code
_entity_poly.pdbx_strand_id
1 'polypeptide(L)'
;SDHIDYNIFDLPSGGSQTYTQNLKELGSSPNQTQYDKCKMSTGITKAPLILSMSPSSSLEVPYCTTTDIMHLAGNLSDLLISLWCGMIDCDATDAINSWDWCRKPVPRFKGPVAYLSM
;
A
#
# COMPACT_ATOMS: atom_id res chain seq x y z
N SER A 1 29.31 4.61 -11.20
CA SER A 1 28.78 3.88 -10.04
C SER A 1 29.33 2.48 -10.11
N ASP A 2 30.24 2.13 -9.20
CA ASP A 2 30.85 0.80 -9.14
C ASP A 2 30.00 -0.08 -8.22
N HIS A 3 28.93 -0.64 -8.77
CA HIS A 3 28.17 -1.69 -8.10
C HIS A 3 28.42 -3.00 -8.85
N ILE A 4 28.50 -4.11 -8.12
CA ILE A 4 28.60 -5.45 -8.70
C ILE A 4 27.33 -5.74 -9.51
N ASP A 5 27.49 -6.07 -10.79
CA ASP A 5 26.38 -6.55 -11.61
C ASP A 5 25.96 -7.94 -11.13
N TYR A 6 24.70 -8.07 -10.72
CA TYR A 6 24.13 -9.36 -10.34
C TYR A 6 23.70 -10.13 -11.58
N ASN A 7 24.12 -11.39 -11.68
CA ASN A 7 23.64 -12.29 -12.72
C ASN A 7 22.16 -12.60 -12.49
N ILE A 8 21.30 -12.21 -13.45
CA ILE A 8 19.86 -12.45 -13.41
C ILE A 8 19.52 -13.95 -13.31
N PHE A 9 20.39 -14.82 -13.84
CA PHE A 9 20.22 -16.27 -13.79
C PHE A 9 20.67 -16.89 -12.45
N ASP A 10 21.30 -16.11 -11.58
CA ASP A 10 21.78 -16.52 -10.24
C ASP A 10 21.13 -15.67 -9.15
N LEU A 11 19.88 -15.24 -9.39
CA LEU A 11 19.10 -14.60 -8.35
C LEU A 11 18.66 -15.67 -7.34
N PRO A 12 18.74 -15.37 -6.02
CA PRO A 12 18.16 -16.26 -5.02
C PRO A 12 16.67 -16.45 -5.32
N SER A 13 16.18 -17.68 -5.14
CA SER A 13 14.77 -18.05 -5.25
C SER A 13 13.90 -16.98 -4.61
N GLY A 14 13.11 -16.32 -5.47
CA GLY A 14 12.32 -15.15 -5.16
C GLY A 14 10.97 -15.56 -4.60
N GLY A 15 10.94 -16.19 -3.44
CA GLY A 15 9.68 -16.54 -2.79
C GLY A 15 9.92 -17.18 -1.45
N SER A 16 9.21 -16.72 -0.43
CA SER A 16 9.25 -17.42 0.84
C SER A 16 8.46 -18.71 0.68
N GLN A 17 9.09 -19.87 0.89
CA GLN A 17 8.37 -21.17 0.94
C GLN A 17 7.20 -21.10 1.94
N THR A 18 7.35 -20.27 2.98
CA THR A 18 6.31 -19.97 3.96
C THR A 18 5.10 -19.27 3.37
N TYR A 19 5.20 -18.44 2.32
CA TYR A 19 4.06 -17.76 1.71
C TYR A 19 3.12 -18.76 1.01
N THR A 20 3.67 -19.68 0.22
CA THR A 20 2.89 -20.74 -0.43
C THR A 20 2.23 -21.67 0.57
N GLN A 21 2.93 -21.99 1.67
CA GLN A 21 2.37 -22.79 2.76
C GLN A 21 1.22 -22.05 3.46
N ASN A 22 1.43 -20.78 3.84
CA ASN A 22 0.42 -19.93 4.47
C ASN A 22 -0.83 -19.77 3.60
N LEU A 23 -0.67 -19.68 2.27
CA LEU A 23 -1.77 -19.67 1.32
C LEU A 23 -2.56 -20.98 1.30
N LYS A 24 -1.87 -22.13 1.33
CA LYS A 24 -2.53 -23.44 1.41
C LYS A 24 -3.31 -23.57 2.71
N GLU A 25 -2.74 -23.16 3.83
CA GLU A 25 -3.41 -23.16 5.13
C GLU A 25 -4.66 -22.26 5.12
N LEU A 26 -4.54 -21.05 4.59
CA LEU A 26 -5.67 -20.13 4.42
C LEU A 26 -6.76 -20.70 3.52
N GLY A 27 -6.40 -21.32 2.39
CA GLY A 27 -7.35 -21.97 1.46
C GLY A 27 -7.98 -23.25 2.00
N SER A 28 -7.31 -23.93 2.94
CA SER A 28 -7.82 -25.13 3.61
C SER A 28 -8.69 -24.85 4.84
N SER A 29 -8.90 -23.57 5.19
CA SER A 29 -9.66 -23.18 6.39
C SER A 29 -11.12 -23.63 6.28
N PRO A 30 -11.62 -24.47 7.21
CA PRO A 30 -12.95 -25.07 7.13
C PRO A 30 -14.10 -24.12 7.49
N ASN A 31 -13.82 -22.96 8.09
CA ASN A 31 -14.83 -21.96 8.41
C ASN A 31 -14.25 -20.54 8.45
N GLN A 32 -15.14 -19.54 8.44
CA GLN A 32 -14.79 -18.12 8.41
C GLN A 32 -13.92 -17.70 9.60
N THR A 33 -14.20 -18.19 10.80
CA THR A 33 -13.43 -17.83 12.00
C THR A 33 -11.99 -18.33 11.92
N GLN A 34 -11.75 -19.52 11.39
CA GLN A 34 -10.41 -20.05 11.18
C GLN A 34 -9.71 -19.33 10.04
N TYR A 35 -10.43 -19.01 8.97
CA TYR A 35 -9.92 -18.18 7.89
C TYR A 35 -9.45 -16.80 8.39
N ASP A 36 -10.25 -16.12 9.21
CA ASP A 36 -9.91 -14.80 9.74
C ASP A 36 -8.71 -14.87 10.70
N LYS A 37 -8.60 -15.94 11.51
CA LYS A 37 -7.42 -16.20 12.35
C LYS A 37 -6.16 -16.41 11.52
N CYS A 38 -6.22 -17.24 10.48
CA CYS A 38 -5.10 -17.51 9.57
C CYS A 38 -4.71 -16.25 8.80
N LYS A 39 -5.67 -15.45 8.35
CA LYS A 39 -5.42 -14.15 7.71
C LYS A 39 -4.71 -13.18 8.64
N MET A 40 -5.10 -13.13 9.92
CA MET A 40 -4.48 -12.26 10.91
C MET A 40 -3.05 -12.70 11.25
N SER A 41 -2.79 -14.00 11.36
CA SER A 41 -1.45 -14.53 11.68
C SER A 41 -0.48 -14.45 10.49
N THR A 42 -0.98 -14.61 9.27
CA THR A 42 -0.15 -14.62 8.05
C THR A 42 -0.04 -13.25 7.38
N GLY A 43 -0.92 -12.30 7.72
CA GLY A 43 -1.04 -10.99 7.05
C GLY A 43 -1.64 -11.05 5.64
N ILE A 44 -2.01 -12.25 5.16
CA ILE A 44 -2.48 -12.45 3.79
C ILE A 44 -3.94 -12.05 3.69
N THR A 45 -4.20 -10.87 3.11
CA THR A 45 -5.54 -10.29 3.08
C THR A 45 -6.38 -10.78 1.90
N LYS A 46 -5.74 -10.99 0.75
CA LYS A 46 -6.28 -11.59 -0.49
C LYS A 46 -5.13 -12.25 -1.25
N ALA A 47 -5.44 -13.33 -1.98
CA ALA A 47 -4.48 -13.87 -2.93
C ALA A 47 -4.27 -12.85 -4.07
N PRO A 48 -3.05 -12.38 -4.33
CA PRO A 48 -2.77 -11.50 -5.47
C PRO A 48 -3.13 -12.21 -6.78
N LEU A 49 -3.72 -11.47 -7.73
CA LEU A 49 -4.11 -12.00 -9.05
C LEU A 49 -2.94 -12.66 -9.80
N ILE A 50 -1.71 -12.24 -9.51
CA ILE A 50 -0.50 -12.80 -10.10
C ILE A 50 -0.30 -14.30 -9.79
N LEU A 51 -0.89 -14.81 -8.70
CA LEU A 51 -0.90 -16.24 -8.38
C LEU A 51 -1.79 -17.07 -9.30
N SER A 52 -2.69 -16.44 -10.05
CA SER A 52 -3.53 -17.14 -11.03
C SER A 52 -2.79 -17.50 -12.31
N MET A 53 -1.56 -17.03 -12.49
CA MET A 53 -0.73 -17.34 -13.66
C MET A 53 -0.05 -18.70 -13.49
N SER A 54 0.18 -19.39 -14.61
CA SER A 54 0.84 -20.71 -14.57
C SER A 54 2.23 -20.61 -13.93
N PRO A 55 2.55 -21.45 -12.93
CA PRO A 55 3.86 -21.48 -12.28
C PRO A 55 5.02 -21.70 -13.28
N SER A 56 4.73 -22.34 -14.42
CA SER A 56 5.71 -22.61 -15.48
C SER A 56 6.09 -21.37 -16.31
N SER A 57 5.32 -20.27 -16.19
CA SER A 57 5.51 -19.03 -16.95
C SER A 57 5.59 -17.78 -16.06
N SER A 58 5.68 -17.97 -14.73
CA SER A 58 5.70 -16.88 -13.75
C SER A 58 6.89 -17.01 -12.82
N LEU A 59 7.48 -15.87 -12.49
CA LEU A 59 8.48 -15.79 -11.42
C LEU A 59 7.83 -16.20 -10.09
N GLU A 60 8.64 -16.70 -9.16
CA GLU A 60 8.20 -17.03 -7.81
C GLU A 60 7.58 -15.80 -7.13
N VAL A 61 6.73 -16.07 -6.14
CA VAL A 61 5.90 -15.04 -5.53
C VAL A 61 6.79 -14.05 -4.78
N PRO A 62 6.84 -12.77 -5.19
CA PRO A 62 7.65 -11.79 -4.49
C PRO A 62 7.15 -11.63 -3.05
N TYR A 63 8.09 -11.43 -2.11
CA TYR A 63 7.81 -11.27 -0.67
C TYR A 63 6.75 -10.20 -0.36
N CYS A 64 6.63 -9.18 -1.22
CA CYS A 64 5.52 -8.24 -1.25
C CYS A 64 4.90 -8.25 -2.65
N THR A 65 3.59 -8.41 -2.70
CA THR A 65 2.86 -8.40 -3.97
C THR A 65 2.78 -6.97 -4.49
N THR A 66 2.89 -6.76 -5.80
CA THR A 66 2.90 -5.42 -6.41
C THR A 66 1.67 -4.59 -6.02
N THR A 67 0.52 -5.24 -5.81
CA THR A 67 -0.72 -4.60 -5.36
C THR A 67 -0.61 -3.98 -3.97
N ASP A 68 0.06 -4.67 -3.04
CA ASP A 68 0.25 -4.16 -1.67
C ASP A 68 1.21 -2.95 -1.67
N ILE A 69 2.25 -2.97 -2.52
CA ILE A 69 3.18 -1.86 -2.69
C ILE A 69 2.48 -0.64 -3.31
N MET A 70 1.62 -0.84 -4.31
CA MET A 70 0.88 0.25 -4.95
C MET A 70 -0.05 0.97 -3.97
N HIS A 71 -0.79 0.24 -3.15
CA HIS A 71 -1.67 0.85 -2.14
C HIS A 71 -0.88 1.54 -1.03
N LEU A 72 0.21 0.92 -0.56
CA LEU A 72 1.09 1.54 0.44
C LEU A 72 1.69 2.85 -0.09
N ALA A 73 2.21 2.84 -1.31
CA ALA A 73 2.77 4.02 -1.96
C ALA A 73 1.72 5.12 -2.14
N GLY A 74 0.49 4.75 -2.53
CA GLY A 74 -0.63 5.68 -2.64
C GLY A 74 -1.00 6.32 -1.30
N ASN A 75 -1.22 5.51 -0.26
CA ASN A 75 -1.58 5.99 1.07
C ASN A 75 -0.48 6.87 1.69
N LEU A 76 0.78 6.47 1.55
CA LEU A 76 1.92 7.24 2.05
C LEU A 76 2.04 8.58 1.32
N SER A 77 1.86 8.58 0.00
CA SER A 77 1.91 9.82 -0.80
C SER A 77 0.77 10.76 -0.42
N ASP A 78 -0.45 10.26 -0.24
CA ASP A 78 -1.62 11.05 0.16
C ASP A 78 -1.40 11.69 1.55
N LEU A 79 -0.86 10.92 2.50
CA LEU A 79 -0.52 11.41 3.83
C LEU A 79 0.56 12.50 3.78
N LEU A 80 1.65 12.26 3.04
CA LEU A 80 2.75 13.23 2.91
C LEU A 80 2.32 14.51 2.21
N ILE A 81 1.47 14.41 1.17
CA ILE A 81 0.90 15.58 0.48
C ILE A 81 -0.03 16.35 1.43
N SER A 82 -0.90 15.66 2.16
CA SER A 82 -1.81 16.29 3.13
C SER A 82 -1.02 16.97 4.26
N LEU A 83 0.07 16.38 4.70
CA LEU A 83 1.00 16.95 5.68
C LEU A 83 1.67 18.23 5.14
N TRP A 84 2.29 18.18 3.95
CA TRP A 84 2.97 19.33 3.34
C TRP A 84 2.05 20.48 2.95
N CYS A 85 0.78 20.20 2.68
CA CYS A 85 -0.23 21.21 2.39
C CYS A 85 -0.99 21.71 3.63
N GLY A 86 -0.71 21.16 4.82
CA GLY A 86 -1.39 21.55 6.06
C GLY A 86 -2.88 21.25 6.02
N MET A 87 -3.23 20.10 5.44
CA MET A 87 -4.61 19.60 5.33
C MET A 87 -4.90 18.47 6.31
N ILE A 88 -3.86 17.91 6.94
CA ILE A 88 -4.02 16.86 7.95
C ILE A 88 -4.53 17.47 9.25
N ASP A 89 -5.39 16.74 9.95
CA ASP A 89 -5.84 17.13 11.28
C ASP A 89 -4.67 17.08 12.27
N CYS A 90 -4.47 18.15 13.03
CA CYS A 90 -3.49 18.19 14.11
C CYS A 90 -4.06 17.57 15.38
N ASP A 91 -3.18 16.93 16.15
CA ASP A 91 -3.46 16.58 17.54
C ASP A 91 -3.62 17.85 18.40
N ALA A 92 -4.24 17.73 19.57
CA ALA A 92 -4.45 18.85 20.49
C ALA A 92 -3.14 19.54 20.94
N THR A 93 -2.01 18.85 20.83
CA THR A 93 -0.69 19.36 21.19
C THR A 93 0.11 19.95 20.02
N ASP A 94 -0.42 19.89 18.80
CA ASP A 94 0.25 20.33 17.58
C ASP A 94 -0.58 21.38 16.83
N ALA A 95 0.06 22.21 16.01
CA ALA A 95 -0.61 23.26 15.28
C ALA A 95 0.02 23.50 13.91
N ILE A 96 -0.80 23.48 12.86
CA ILE A 96 -0.38 23.77 11.47
C ILE A 96 0.32 25.14 11.35
N ASN A 97 0.01 26.07 12.27
CA ASN A 97 0.64 27.38 12.28
C ASN A 97 2.13 27.37 12.68
N SER A 98 2.60 26.36 13.44
CA SER A 98 4.01 26.21 13.83
C SER A 98 4.85 25.47 12.79
N TRP A 99 4.25 24.99 11.70
CA TRP A 99 4.98 24.28 10.65
C TRP A 99 5.51 25.27 9.61
N ASP A 100 6.75 25.75 9.78
CA ASP A 100 7.39 26.73 8.89
C ASP A 100 7.62 26.21 7.46
N TRP A 101 7.72 24.89 7.30
CA TRP A 101 7.90 24.21 6.01
C TRP A 101 6.58 23.93 5.29
N CYS A 102 5.45 24.05 5.97
CA CYS A 102 4.14 23.74 5.40
C CYS A 102 3.71 24.84 4.42
N ARG A 103 3.29 24.46 3.21
CA ARG A 103 2.68 25.40 2.27
C ARG A 103 1.31 25.80 2.84
N LYS A 104 1.13 27.07 3.19
CA LYS A 104 -0.20 27.57 3.59
C LYS A 104 -1.16 27.40 2.41
N PRO A 105 -2.39 26.90 2.63
CA PRO A 105 -3.34 26.69 1.55
C PRO A 105 -3.61 28.03 0.83
N VAL A 106 -3.46 28.02 -0.50
CA VAL A 106 -3.88 29.14 -1.34
C VAL A 106 -5.38 29.31 -1.14
N PRO A 107 -5.90 30.50 -0.80
CA PRO A 107 -7.33 30.69 -0.62
C PRO A 107 -8.04 30.25 -1.89
N ARG A 108 -8.94 29.26 -1.78
CA ARG A 108 -9.84 28.91 -2.89
C ARG A 108 -10.62 30.17 -3.24
N PHE A 109 -10.43 30.67 -4.46
CA PHE A 109 -11.26 31.74 -5.01
C PHE A 109 -12.72 31.27 -4.95
N LYS A 110 -13.48 31.76 -3.96
CA LYS A 110 -14.94 31.65 -3.98
C LYS A 110 -15.42 32.67 -5.00
N GLY A 111 -15.57 32.26 -6.25
CA GLY A 111 -16.26 33.05 -7.25
C GLY A 111 -17.69 33.38 -6.75
N PRO A 112 -18.26 34.54 -7.14
CA PRO A 112 -19.59 34.92 -6.70
C PRO A 112 -20.62 33.89 -7.18
N VAL A 113 -21.42 33.37 -6.24
CA VAL A 113 -22.58 32.54 -6.54
C VAL A 113 -23.64 33.45 -7.16
N ALA A 114 -23.82 33.37 -8.47
CA ALA A 114 -24.92 34.06 -9.15
C ALA A 114 -26.23 33.38 -8.75
N TYR A 115 -27.05 34.07 -7.95
CA TYR A 115 -28.44 33.69 -7.73
C TYR A 115 -29.22 34.04 -9.00
N LEU A 116 -29.65 33.03 -9.76
CA LEU A 116 -30.72 33.15 -10.74
C LEU A 116 -32.05 33.07 -9.97
N SER A 117 -32.64 34.23 -9.68
CA SER A 117 -34.05 34.30 -9.30
C SER A 117 -34.90 34.04 -10.55
N MET A 118 -35.80 33.07 -10.43
CA MET A 118 -36.86 32.75 -11.39
C MET A 118 -38.12 33.52 -11.06
#